data_AF-A0A9D6M7X1-F1
#
_entry.id   AF-A0A9D6M7X1-F1
#
_cell.length_a   1.000
_cell.length_b   1.000
_cell.length_c   1.000
_cell.angle_alpha   90.00
_cell.angle_beta   90.00
_cell.angle_gamma   90.00
#
_symmetry.space_group_name_H-M   'P 1'
#
loop_
_entity.id
_entity.type
_entity.pdbx_description
1 polymer ?
#
loop_
_entity_poly.entity_id
_entity_poly.type
_entity_poly.pdbx_seq_one_letter_code
_entity_poly.pdbx_strand_id
1 'polypeptide(L)' 'MQTRARVVIIGGGIAGCSIAYHLAQLGWTDVALLDKGELTSGS' A
#
# COMPACT_ATOMS: atom_id res chain seq x y z
N MET A 1 -10.89 0.30 11.80
CA MET A 1 -10.33 -0.50 10.68
C MET A 1 -11.24 -0.32 9.50
N GLN A 2 -10.70 0.08 8.33
CA GLN A 2 -11.50 0.20 7.12
C GLN A 2 -11.87 -1.21 6.64
N THR A 3 -13.16 -1.44 6.35
CA THR A 3 -13.68 -2.75 5.92
C THR A 3 -13.74 -2.91 4.41
N ARG A 4 -13.46 -1.83 3.68
CA ARG A 4 -13.45 -1.76 2.22
C ARG A 4 -12.32 -0.84 1.78
N ALA A 5 -11.72 -1.17 0.64
CA ALA A 5 -10.82 -0.29 -0.10
C ALA A 5 -11.02 -0.50 -1.60
N ARG A 6 -10.77 0.54 -2.39
CA ARG A 6 -10.77 0.46 -3.85
C ARG A 6 -9.58 -0.34 -4.37
N VAL A 7 -8.44 -0.23 -3.69
CA VAL A 7 -7.21 -0.99 -3.98
C VAL A 7 -6.61 -1.49 -2.68
N VAL A 8 -6.24 -2.77 -2.65
CA VAL A 8 -5.44 -3.36 -1.57
C VAL A 8 -4.12 -3.84 -2.15
N ILE A 9 -3.02 -3.32 -1.62
CA ILE A 9 -1.64 -3.68 -1.98
C ILE A 9 -1.13 -4.63 -0.89
N ILE A 10 -0.68 -5.82 -1.29
CA ILE A 10 -0.12 -6.82 -0.38
C ILE A 10 1.41 -6.82 -0.55
N GLY A 11 2.13 -6.44 0.50
CA GLY A 11 3.58 -6.28 0.54
C GLY A 11 4.01 -4.81 0.57
N GLY A 12 4.73 -4.43 1.62
CA GLY A 12 5.29 -3.10 1.94
C GLY A 12 6.78 -2.98 1.65
N GLY A 13 7.27 -3.71 0.63
CA GLY A 13 8.57 -3.46 0.02
C GLY A 13 8.55 -2.27 -0.94
N ILE A 14 9.66 -2.02 -1.65
CA ILE A 14 9.81 -0.85 -2.52
C ILE A 14 8.70 -0.75 -3.59
N ALA A 15 8.32 -1.88 -4.19
CA ALA A 15 7.28 -1.90 -5.21
C ALA A 15 5.91 -1.50 -4.62
N GLY A 16 5.51 -2.10 -3.49
CA GLY A 16 4.22 -1.82 -2.87
C GLY A 16 4.10 -0.37 -2.37
N CYS A 17 5.15 0.13 -1.71
CA CYS A 17 5.21 1.52 -1.25
C CYS A 17 5.21 2.50 -2.43
N SER A 18 5.95 2.20 -3.51
CA SER A 18 5.95 3.02 -4.73
C SER A 18 4.57 3.09 -5.37
N ILE A 19 3.86 1.96 -5.48
CA ILE A 19 2.49 1.92 -6.03
C ILE A 19 1.56 2.75 -5.14
N ALA A 20 1.59 2.56 -3.82
CA ALA A 20 0.75 3.32 -2.88
C ALA A 20 1.00 4.83 -3.00
N TYR A 21 2.27 5.24 -3.06
CA TYR A 21 2.68 6.63 -3.23
C TYR A 21 2.13 7.25 -4.51
N HIS A 22 2.33 6.61 -5.67
CA HIS A 22 1.89 7.17 -6.94
C HIS A 22 0.36 7.18 -7.06
N LEU A 23 -0.35 6.19 -6.51
CA LEU A 23 -1.81 6.22 -6.44
C LEU A 23 -2.31 7.41 -5.61
N ALA A 24 -1.69 7.64 -4.45
CA ALA A 24 -2.01 8.80 -3.62
C ALA A 24 -1.71 10.13 -4.34
N GLN A 25 -0.58 10.24 -5.04
CA GLN A 25 -0.26 11.42 -5.87
C GLN A 25 -1.28 11.66 -7.00
N LEU A 26 -1.83 10.59 -7.58
CA LEU A 26 -2.91 10.67 -8.57
C LEU A 26 -4.29 10.98 -7.94
N GLY A 27 -4.34 11.28 -6.64
CA GLY A 27 -5.56 11.68 -5.93
C GLY A 27 -6.42 10.51 -5.44
N TRP A 28 -5.91 9.28 -5.45
CA TRP A 28 -6.64 8.15 -4.90
C TRP A 28 -6.58 8.19 -3.38
N THR A 29 -7.75 8.20 -2.74
CA THR A 29 -7.88 8.31 -1.28
C THR A 29 -8.26 7.00 -0.59
N ASP A 30 -8.67 5.98 -1.36
CA ASP A 30 -9.16 4.70 -0.85
C ASP A 30 -8.22 3.55 -1.22
N VAL A 31 -6.98 3.64 -0.74
CA VAL A 31 -5.90 2.68 -0.97
C VAL A 31 -5.42 2.14 0.37
N ALA A 32 -5.34 0.81 0.50
CA ALA A 32 -4.78 0.14 1.66
C ALA A 32 -3.51 -0.60 1.28
N LEU A 33 -2.46 -0.50 2.10
CA LEU A 33 -1.24 -1.30 1.99
C LEU A 33 -1.13 -2.17 3.24
N LEU A 34 -0.95 -3.47 3.04
CA LEU A 34 -0.81 -4.46 4.11
C LEU A 34 0.53 -5.16 3.96
N ASP A 35 1.29 -5.22 5.05
CA ASP A 35 2.49 -6.04 5.15
C ASP A 35 2.33 -7.07 6.29
N LYS A 36 3.06 -8.18 6.21
CA LYS A 36 3.13 -9.20 7.25
C LYS A 36 3.94 -8.72 8.46
N GLY A 37 4.93 -7.85 8.27
CA GLY A 37 5.85 -7.36 9.29
C GLY A 37 6.09 -5.85 9.20
N GLU A 38 7.31 -5.43 9.48
CA GLU A 38 7.71 -4.03 9.32
C GLU A 38 7.89 -3.68 7.85
N LEU A 39 7.61 -2.43 7.48
CA LEU A 39 7.90 -1.97 6.13
C LEU A 39 9.38 -2.19 5.81
N THR A 40 9.68 -2.51 4.56
CA THR A 40 11.05 -2.76 4.07
C THR A 40 11.75 -4.00 4.64
N SER A 41 11.07 -4.86 5.41
CA SER A 41 11.69 -6.08 5.98
C SER A 41 11.91 -7.21 4.96
N GLY A 42 11.59 -7.01 3.69
CA GLY A 42 11.79 -7.96 2.60
C GLY A 42 13.21 -7.90 2.00
N SER A 43 13.35 -8.38 0.76
CA SER A 43 14.59 -8.26 -0.04
C SER A 43 14.61 -7.03 -0.92
#